data_AF-A0A0A7DN77-F1
#
_entry.id   AF-A0A0A7DN77-F1
#
_cell.length_a   1.000
_cell.length_b   1.000
_cell.length_c   1.000
_cell.angle_alpha   90.00
_cell.angle_beta   90.00
_cell.angle_gamma   90.00
#
_symmetry.space_group_name_H-M   'P 1'
#
loop_
_entity.id
_entity.type
_entity.pdbx_description
1 polymer ?
#
loop_
_entity_poly.entity_id
_entity_poly.type
_entity_poly.pdbx_seq_one_letter_code
_entity_poly.pdbx_strand_id
1 'polypeptide(L)'
;VSITTMALMSIERYLIVKNPLNALKLDEKFILGCSVFSWIYALVCISLGFFSKRGFELEGILTSCTIDYLSQDSISRLVLMLMFIGGFIIP
;
A
#
# COMPACT_ATOMS: atom_id res chain seq x y z
N VAL A 1 1.71 3.96 1.33
CA VAL A 1 2.56 4.15 2.52
C VAL A 1 1.73 4.42 3.77
N SER A 2 0.90 5.47 3.82
CA SER A 2 0.17 5.82 5.07
C SER A 2 -0.73 4.70 5.61
N ILE A 3 -1.58 4.09 4.79
CA ILE A 3 -2.48 3.00 5.21
C ILE A 3 -1.65 1.79 5.69
N THR A 4 -0.66 1.38 4.91
CA THR A 4 0.25 0.28 5.25
C THR A 4 1.04 0.54 6.55
N THR A 5 1.45 1.78 6.82
CA THR A 5 2.10 2.12 8.10
C THR A 5 1.12 2.09 9.27
N MET A 6 -0.14 2.53 9.07
CA MET A 6 -1.18 2.43 10.10
C MET A 6 -1.51 0.97 10.42
N ALA A 7 -1.54 0.11 9.41
CA ALA A 7 -1.71 -1.34 9.57
C ALA A 7 -0.58 -1.97 10.38
N LEU A 8 0.68 -1.62 10.08
CA LEU A 8 1.82 -2.11 10.87
C LEU A 8 1.76 -1.63 12.32
N MET A 9 1.37 -0.36 12.57
CA MET A 9 1.16 0.15 13.92
C MET A 9 0.02 -0.58 14.66
N SER A 10 -1.05 -0.96 13.96
CA SER A 10 -2.16 -1.69 14.58
C SER A 10 -1.75 -3.12 14.97
N ILE A 11 -0.94 -3.78 14.13
CA ILE A 11 -0.36 -5.10 14.40
C ILE A 11 0.58 -5.05 15.62
N GLU A 12 1.46 -4.05 15.68
CA GLU A 12 2.33 -3.81 16.84
C GLU A 12 1.50 -3.71 18.13
N ARG A 13 0.48 -2.84 18.12
CA ARG A 13 -0.39 -2.65 19.29
C ARG A 13 -1.12 -3.93 19.66
N TYR A 14 -1.58 -4.70 18.68
CA TYR A 14 -2.23 -5.99 18.92
C TYR A 14 -1.29 -6.99 19.59
N LEU A 15 -0.04 -7.09 19.13
CA LEU A 15 0.96 -8.02 19.69
C LEU A 15 1.33 -7.67 21.13
N ILE A 16 1.47 -6.37 21.44
CA ILE A 16 1.75 -5.87 22.79
C ILE A 16 0.59 -6.20 23.73
N VAL A 17 -0.66 -5.96 23.31
CA VAL A 17 -1.85 -6.21 24.13
C VAL A 17 -2.07 -7.71 24.36
N LYS A 18 -1.85 -8.54 23.35
CA LYS A 18 -2.07 -10.00 23.44
C LYS A 18 -1.06 -10.70 24.36
N ASN A 19 0.18 -10.21 24.43
CA ASN A 19 1.26 -10.87 25.17
C ASN A 19 1.79 -9.99 26.32
N PRO A 20 0.99 -9.75 27.38
CA PRO A 20 1.36 -8.83 28.46
C PRO A 20 2.53 -9.35 29.32
N LEU A 21 2.67 -10.67 29.47
CA LEU A 21 3.69 -11.30 30.33
C LEU A 21 5.06 -11.45 29.65
N ASN A 22 5.07 -11.51 28.33
CA ASN A 22 6.28 -11.55 27.52
C ASN A 22 6.26 -10.30 26.64
N ALA A 23 6.21 -9.13 27.30
CA ALA A 23 6.11 -7.83 26.66
C ALA A 23 7.17 -7.76 25.57
N LEU A 24 6.73 -7.98 24.33
CA LEU A 24 7.60 -8.07 23.18
C LEU A 24 8.15 -6.66 22.99
N LYS A 25 9.34 -6.39 23.55
CA LYS A 25 10.09 -5.18 23.24
C LYS A 25 10.46 -5.32 21.78
N LEU A 26 9.63 -4.74 20.91
CA LEU A 26 9.91 -4.65 19.50
C LEU A 26 11.22 -3.89 19.39
N ASP A 27 12.24 -4.58 18.89
CA ASP A 27 13.57 -4.01 18.71
C ASP A 27 13.46 -2.80 17.77
N GLU A 28 14.25 -1.75 18.03
CA GLU A 28 14.28 -0.56 17.16
C GLU A 28 14.60 -0.95 15.71
N LYS A 29 15.43 -1.98 15.55
CA LYS A 29 15.76 -2.58 14.24
C LYS A 29 14.54 -3.18 13.55
N PHE A 30 13.64 -3.80 14.31
CA PHE A 30 12.40 -4.37 13.78
C PHE A 30 11.45 -3.27 13.30
N ILE A 31 11.27 -2.21 14.09
CA ILE A 31 10.44 -1.06 13.74
C ILE A 31 10.98 -0.38 12.46
N LEU A 32 12.29 -0.20 12.38
CA LEU A 32 12.95 0.34 11.18
C LEU A 32 12.74 -0.58 9.97
N GLY A 33 12.84 -1.90 10.16
CA GLY A 33 12.51 -2.90 9.14
C GLY A 33 11.06 -2.80 8.63
N CYS A 34 10.09 -2.67 9.53
CA CYS A 34 8.67 -2.47 9.20
C CYS A 34 8.45 -1.16 8.42
N SER A 35 9.13 -0.09 8.79
CA SER A 35 9.07 1.18 8.06
C SER A 35 9.57 1.00 6.62
N VAL A 36 10.76 0.43 6.44
CA VAL A 36 11.33 0.14 5.11
C VAL A 36 10.41 -0.78 4.29
N PHE A 37 9.84 -1.81 4.92
CA PHE A 37 8.89 -2.70 4.29
C PHE A 37 7.67 -1.94 3.74
N SER A 38 7.11 -0.98 4.50
CA SER A 38 5.96 -0.18 4.05
C SER A 38 6.27 0.65 2.80
N TRP A 39 7.50 1.16 2.68
CA TRP A 39 7.97 1.87 1.50
C TRP A 39 8.09 0.94 0.30
N ILE A 40 8.77 -0.20 0.47
CA ILE A 40 8.95 -1.20 -0.60
C ILE A 40 7.60 -1.71 -1.08
N TYR A 41 6.69 -2.04 -0.17
CA TYR A 41 5.35 -2.50 -0.50
C TYR A 41 4.58 -1.47 -1.34
N ALA A 42 4.59 -0.20 -0.92
CA ALA A 42 3.94 0.86 -1.68
C ALA A 42 4.57 1.06 -3.07
N LEU A 43 5.91 1.01 -3.16
CA LEU A 43 6.63 1.09 -4.43
C LEU A 43 6.26 -0.06 -5.36
N VAL A 44 6.13 -1.28 -4.84
CA VAL A 44 5.70 -2.45 -5.63
C VAL A 44 4.29 -2.24 -6.16
N CYS A 45 3.33 -1.85 -5.33
CA CYS A 45 1.96 -1.58 -5.77
C CYS A 45 1.87 -0.49 -6.84
N ILE A 46 2.67 0.59 -6.71
CA ILE A 46 2.70 1.68 -7.70
C ILE A 46 3.42 1.24 -8.98
N SER A 47 4.52 0.49 -8.87
CA SER A 47 5.28 -0.01 -10.02
C SER A 47 4.42 -0.89 -10.92
N LEU A 48 3.45 -1.60 -10.34
CA LEU A 48 2.47 -2.40 -11.08
C LEU A 48 1.59 -1.54 -12.00
N GLY A 49 1.34 -0.28 -11.62
CA GLY A 49 0.63 0.72 -12.41
C GLY A 49 1.31 1.06 -13.74
N PHE A 50 2.64 0.98 -13.81
CA PHE A 50 3.40 1.30 -15.02
C PHE A 50 3.26 0.25 -16.13
N PHE A 51 2.77 -0.95 -15.82
CA PHE A 51 2.56 -2.00 -16.83
C PHE A 51 1.26 -1.82 -17.65
N SER A 52 0.41 -0.86 -17.29
CA SER A 52 -0.77 -0.48 -18.09
C SER A 52 -0.37 0.40 -19.28
N LYS A 53 -1.04 0.24 -20.43
CA LYS A 53 -0.82 1.08 -21.64
C LYS A 53 -1.08 2.57 -21.39
N ARG A 54 -2.00 2.86 -20.47
CA ARG A 54 -2.30 4.18 -19.92
C ARG A 54 -2.11 4.06 -18.42
N GLY A 55 -0.95 4.49 -17.93
CA GLY A 55 -0.55 4.35 -16.54
C GLY A 55 -1.15 5.47 -15.69
N PHE A 56 -0.59 6.67 -15.82
CA PHE A 56 -1.06 7.88 -15.15
C PHE A 56 -1.59 8.87 -16.19
N GLU A 57 -2.84 9.28 -16.02
CA GLU A 57 -3.56 10.19 -16.92
C GLU A 57 -4.13 11.36 -16.12
N LEU A 58 -4.42 12.46 -16.82
CA LEU A 58 -5.01 13.65 -16.19
C LEU A 58 -6.49 13.41 -15.85
N GLU A 59 -6.90 13.84 -14.66
CA GLU A 59 -8.28 13.72 -14.19
C GLU A 59 -9.03 15.06 -14.16
N GLY A 60 -10.36 15.00 -14.32
CA GLY A 60 -11.27 16.12 -14.13
C GLY A 60 -10.97 17.32 -15.04
N ILE A 61 -10.65 18.47 -14.43
CA ILE A 61 -10.29 19.72 -15.12
C ILE A 61 -8.82 19.76 -15.58
N LEU A 62 -8.15 18.61 -15.63
CA LEU A 62 -6.77 18.46 -16.09
C LEU A 62 -5.72 19.21 -15.23
N THR A 63 -5.95 19.28 -13.92
CA THR A 63 -5.00 19.88 -12.95
C THR A 63 -4.34 18.85 -12.03
N SER A 64 -4.78 17.60 -12.08
CA SER A 64 -4.31 16.49 -11.26
C SER A 64 -4.10 15.26 -12.13
N CYS A 65 -3.21 14.36 -11.71
CA CYS A 65 -2.97 13.09 -12.39
C CYS A 65 -3.33 11.93 -11.46
N THR A 66 -3.94 10.90 -12.03
CA THR A 66 -4.36 9.70 -11.32
C THR A 66 -4.20 8.47 -12.21
N ILE A 67 -4.44 7.29 -11.67
CA ILE A 67 -4.43 6.07 -12.46
C ILE A 67 -5.64 6.03 -13.41
N ASP A 68 -5.46 5.53 -14.62
CA ASP A 68 -6.57 5.44 -15.57
C ASP A 68 -7.63 4.42 -15.08
N TYR A 69 -8.74 4.94 -14.55
CA TYR A 69 -9.91 4.16 -14.11
C TYR A 69 -11.08 4.20 -15.09
N LEU A 70 -10.97 4.96 -16.18
CA LEU A 70 -12.02 5.16 -17.19
C LEU A 70 -11.92 4.13 -18.32
N SER A 71 -10.70 3.72 -18.65
CA SER A 71 -10.41 2.79 -19.72
C SER A 71 -10.94 1.40 -19.39
N GLN A 72 -11.71 0.82 -20.33
CA GLN A 72 -12.26 -0.53 -20.20
C GLN A 72 -11.33 -1.63 -20.73
N ASP A 73 -10.04 -1.33 -20.91
CA ASP A 73 -9.08 -2.36 -21.28
C ASP A 73 -8.93 -3.38 -20.14
N SER A 74 -8.79 -4.66 -20.49
CA SER A 74 -8.65 -5.74 -19.50
C SER A 74 -7.40 -5.57 -18.63
N ILE A 75 -6.31 -5.04 -19.18
CA ILE A 75 -5.06 -4.82 -18.44
C ILE A 75 -5.22 -3.66 -17.46
N SER A 76 -5.78 -2.54 -17.90
CA SER A 76 -6.01 -1.37 -17.04
C SER A 76 -6.93 -1.70 -15.86
N ARG A 77 -8.01 -2.48 -16.11
CA ARG A 77 -8.91 -2.95 -15.04
C ARG A 77 -8.23 -3.90 -14.07
N LEU A 78 -7.40 -4.83 -14.57
CA LEU A 78 -6.64 -5.75 -13.71
C LEU A 78 -5.68 -4.97 -12.79
N VAL A 79 -4.94 -4.02 -13.36
CA VAL A 79 -4.02 -3.14 -12.61
C VAL A 79 -4.77 -2.33 -11.55
N LEU A 80 -5.92 -1.75 -11.90
CA LEU A 80 -6.78 -1.03 -10.95
C LEU A 80 -7.26 -1.93 -9.81
N MET A 81 -7.74 -3.15 -10.12
CA MET A 81 -8.18 -4.11 -9.10
C MET A 81 -7.04 -4.54 -8.19
N LEU A 82 -5.85 -4.81 -8.74
CA LEU A 82 -4.67 -5.17 -7.95
C LEU A 82 -4.22 -4.03 -7.04
N MET A 83 -4.28 -2.78 -7.52
CA MET A 83 -3.97 -1.61 -6.70
C MET A 83 -5.00 -1.40 -5.60
N PHE A 84 -6.28 -1.67 -5.86
CA PHE A 84 -7.32 -1.59 -4.85
C PHE A 84 -7.18 -2.67 -3.78
N ILE A 85 -6.96 -3.92 -4.21
CA ILE A 85 -6.79 -5.05 -3.28
C ILE A 85 -5.51 -4.88 -2.46
N GLY A 86 -4.37 -4.64 -3.11
CA GLY A 86 -3.08 -4.50 -2.44
C GLY A 86 -2.91 -3.19 -1.69
N GLY A 87 -3.44 -2.08 -2.20
CA GLY A 87 -3.26 -0.76 -1.59
C GLY A 87 -4.27 -0.41 -0.51
N PHE A 88 -5.45 -1.04 -0.52
CA PHE A 88 -6.57 -0.65 0.36
C PHE A 88 -7.20 -1.81 1.14
N ILE A 89 -7.42 -2.99 0.53
CA ILE A 89 -8.12 -4.10 1.21
C ILE A 89 -7.17 -4.91 2.11
N ILE A 90 -5.99 -5.25 1.60
CA ILE A 90 -5.02 -6.09 2.32
C ILE A 90 -4.40 -5.39 3.54
N PRO A 91 -3.92 -4.13 3.43
CA PRO A 91 -3.28 -3.44 4.55
C PRO A 91 -4.29 -3.04 5.63
#